data_AF-A0A2P5CNB1-F1
#
_entry.id   AF-A0A2P5CNB1-F1
#
_cell.length_a   1.000
_cell.length_b   1.000
_cell.length_c   1.000
_cell.angle_alpha   90.00
_cell.angle_beta   90.00
_cell.angle_gamma   90.00
#
_symmetry.space_group_name_H-M   'P 1'
#
loop_
_entity.id
_entity.type
_entity.pdbx_description
1 polymer ?
#
loop_
_entity_poly.entity_id
_entity_poly.type
_entity_poly.pdbx_seq_one_letter_code
_entity_poly.pdbx_strand_id
1 'polypeptide(L)'
;MAFFFFLFSFFFFQWVSLIVVCLLFMPLPISSAHSLLNPEELGQIPVKFLELAQKKELFAWIVGIRRKIHENPELGFEEFETSKLIRAELNMGISYQYPVAETGVVGFLGSGSAPFVAIRADMDALPIQENEEWEHKSKFPDARLWV
;
A
#
# COMPACT_ATOMS: atom_id res chain seq x y z
N MET A 1 -51.65 -28.59 -38.58
CA MET A 1 -50.21 -28.53 -38.23
C MET A 1 -49.74 -27.14 -37.79
N ALA A 2 -50.11 -26.05 -38.48
CA ALA A 2 -49.64 -24.69 -38.15
C ALA A 2 -50.04 -24.18 -36.75
N PHE A 3 -51.24 -24.51 -36.26
CA PHE A 3 -51.74 -24.07 -34.94
C PHE A 3 -50.94 -24.63 -33.76
N PHE A 4 -50.46 -25.88 -33.87
CA PHE A 4 -49.64 -26.54 -32.86
C PHE A 4 -48.22 -25.94 -32.79
N PHE A 5 -47.66 -25.56 -33.94
CA PHE A 5 -46.37 -24.87 -34.02
C PHE A 5 -46.42 -23.48 -33.37
N PHE A 6 -47.52 -22.77 -33.56
CA PHE A 6 -47.71 -21.42 -33.00
C PHE A 6 -47.84 -21.44 -31.47
N LEU A 7 -48.61 -22.39 -30.92
CA LEU A 7 -48.72 -22.58 -29.47
C LEU A 7 -47.36 -22.97 -28.85
N PHE A 8 -46.62 -23.88 -29.50
CA PHE A 8 -45.31 -24.31 -29.00
C PHE A 8 -44.30 -23.16 -28.97
N SER A 9 -44.27 -22.34 -30.02
CA SER A 9 -43.39 -21.17 -30.09
C SER A 9 -43.77 -20.08 -29.07
N PHE A 10 -45.07 -19.88 -28.81
CA PHE A 10 -45.56 -18.91 -27.83
C PHE A 10 -45.17 -19.31 -26.40
N PHE A 11 -45.40 -20.58 -26.03
CA PHE A 11 -44.97 -21.09 -24.73
C PHE A 11 -43.45 -21.03 -24.57
N PHE A 12 -42.69 -21.46 -25.59
CA PHE A 12 -41.23 -21.41 -25.55
C PHE A 12 -40.70 -19.99 -25.27
N PHE A 13 -41.26 -18.97 -25.92
CA PHE A 13 -40.85 -17.58 -25.73
C PHE A 13 -41.17 -17.06 -24.31
N GLN A 14 -42.32 -17.48 -23.75
CA GLN A 14 -42.73 -17.12 -22.40
C GLN A 14 -41.81 -17.72 -21.32
N TRP A 15 -41.37 -18.96 -21.51
CA TRP A 15 -40.41 -19.63 -20.63
C TRP A 15 -39.01 -19.01 -20.73
N VAL A 16 -38.55 -18.67 -21.94
CA VAL A 16 -37.27 -17.96 -22.13
C VAL A 16 -37.31 -16.58 -21.46
N SER A 17 -38.41 -15.84 -21.61
CA SER A 17 -38.59 -14.54 -20.95
C SER A 17 -38.58 -14.65 -19.43
N LEU A 18 -39.23 -15.67 -18.86
CA LEU A 18 -39.22 -15.91 -17.41
C LEU A 18 -37.83 -16.24 -16.89
N ILE A 19 -37.05 -17.03 -17.62
CA ILE A 19 -35.66 -17.35 -17.26
C ILE A 19 -34.79 -16.10 -17.28
N VAL A 20 -34.92 -15.26 -18.32
CA VAL A 20 -34.14 -14.00 -18.44
C VAL A 20 -34.50 -13.04 -17.31
N VAL A 21 -35.79 -12.90 -16.99
CA VAL A 21 -36.24 -12.07 -15.84
C VAL A 21 -35.70 -12.65 -14.53
N CYS A 22 -35.80 -13.95 -14.29
CA CYS A 22 -35.21 -14.57 -13.10
C CYS A 22 -33.70 -14.32 -12.99
N LEU A 23 -32.95 -14.37 -14.10
CA LEU A 23 -31.51 -14.11 -14.10
C LEU A 23 -31.16 -12.63 -13.87
N LEU A 24 -32.01 -11.70 -14.32
CA LEU A 24 -31.85 -10.26 -14.07
C LEU A 24 -32.22 -9.84 -12.63
N PHE A 25 -33.11 -10.59 -11.97
CA PHE A 25 -33.56 -10.34 -10.60
C PHE A 25 -32.89 -11.23 -9.55
N MET A 26 -32.02 -12.15 -9.94
CA MET A 26 -31.16 -12.86 -9.00
C MET A 26 -30.16 -11.85 -8.41
N PRO A 27 -30.19 -11.57 -7.10
CA PRO A 27 -29.14 -10.77 -6.50
C PRO A 27 -27.84 -11.52 -6.72
N LEU A 28 -26.90 -10.90 -7.45
CA LEU A 28 -25.52 -11.36 -7.47
C LEU A 28 -25.11 -11.52 -6.00
N PRO A 29 -24.61 -12.69 -5.56
CA PRO A 29 -24.10 -12.81 -4.22
C PRO A 29 -22.91 -11.86 -4.13
N ILE A 30 -23.13 -10.68 -3.55
CA ILE A 30 -22.06 -9.85 -3.02
C ILE A 30 -21.53 -10.65 -1.85
N SER A 31 -20.67 -11.62 -2.15
CA SER A 31 -19.93 -12.36 -1.15
C SER A 31 -19.01 -11.34 -0.49
N SER A 32 -19.44 -10.76 0.63
CA SER A 32 -18.48 -10.20 1.56
C SER A 32 -17.55 -11.34 1.94
N ALA A 33 -16.26 -11.20 1.63
CA ALA A 33 -15.27 -12.13 2.08
C ALA A 33 -15.30 -12.11 3.62
N HIS A 34 -16.03 -13.05 4.22
CA HIS A 34 -15.95 -13.31 5.65
C HIS A 34 -14.47 -13.59 5.95
N SER A 35 -13.93 -12.85 6.91
CA SER A 35 -12.54 -12.91 7.33
C SER A 35 -12.12 -14.37 7.57
N LEU A 36 -11.23 -14.88 6.73
CA LEU A 36 -10.71 -16.26 6.80
C LEU A 36 -9.79 -16.52 8.01
N LEU A 37 -9.59 -15.52 8.87
CA LEU A 37 -8.68 -15.60 10.02
C LEU A 37 -9.49 -15.84 11.30
N ASN A 38 -9.08 -16.83 12.09
CA ASN A 38 -9.71 -17.09 13.38
C ASN A 38 -9.27 -16.05 14.46
N PRO A 39 -10.03 -15.86 15.56
CA PRO A 39 -9.71 -14.85 16.57
C PRO A 39 -8.32 -15.01 17.22
N GLU A 40 -7.82 -16.25 17.30
CA GLU A 40 -6.50 -16.55 17.85
C GLU A 40 -5.38 -16.10 16.91
N GLU A 41 -5.53 -16.36 15.60
CA GLU A 41 -4.63 -15.87 14.54
C GLU A 41 -4.59 -14.35 14.52
N LEU A 42 -5.74 -13.68 14.68
CA LEU A 42 -5.82 -12.22 14.75
C LEU A 42 -5.05 -11.67 15.96
N GLY A 43 -5.17 -12.31 17.12
CA GLY A 43 -4.43 -11.97 18.34
C GLY A 43 -2.92 -12.17 18.20
N GLN A 44 -2.48 -13.06 17.31
CA GLN A 44 -1.06 -13.31 17.05
C GLN A 44 -0.43 -12.36 16.01
N ILE A 45 -1.22 -11.62 15.24
CA ILE A 45 -0.68 -10.73 14.19
C ILE A 45 0.34 -9.72 14.76
N PRO A 46 0.08 -8.99 15.85
CA PRO A 46 1.04 -8.01 16.37
C PRO A 46 2.35 -8.65 16.80
N VAL A 47 2.28 -9.84 17.40
CA VAL A 47 3.47 -10.59 17.87
C VAL A 47 4.30 -11.06 16.69
N LYS A 48 3.68 -11.71 15.70
CA LYS A 48 4.35 -12.16 14.48
C LYS A 48 4.97 -10.98 13.72
N PHE A 49 4.26 -9.86 13.63
CA PHE A 49 4.78 -8.66 12.99
C PHE A 49 6.00 -8.09 13.73
N LEU A 50 5.95 -8.03 15.07
CA LEU A 50 7.08 -7.58 15.87
C LEU A 50 8.29 -8.51 15.74
N GLU A 51 8.08 -9.82 15.75
CA GLU A 51 9.15 -10.81 15.52
C GLU A 51 9.79 -10.64 14.13
N LEU A 52 8.98 -10.42 13.09
CA LEU A 52 9.49 -10.12 11.75
C LEU A 52 10.29 -8.81 11.74
N ALA A 53 9.79 -7.76 12.38
CA ALA A 53 10.45 -6.45 12.49
C ALA A 53 11.82 -6.54 13.20
N GLN A 54 11.95 -7.46 14.15
CA GLN A 54 13.18 -7.68 14.93
C GLN A 54 14.18 -8.63 14.27
N LYS A 55 13.85 -9.24 13.13
CA LYS A 55 14.80 -10.08 12.39
C LYS A 55 16.06 -9.29 12.07
N LYS A 56 17.22 -9.89 12.34
CA LYS A 56 18.52 -9.23 12.27
C LYS A 56 18.78 -8.60 10.91
N GLU A 57 18.38 -9.27 9.84
CA GLU A 57 18.55 -8.82 8.47
C GLU A 57 17.72 -7.57 8.18
N LEU A 58 16.44 -7.59 8.59
CA LEU A 58 15.53 -6.47 8.40
C LEU A 58 15.94 -5.27 9.27
N PHE A 59 16.29 -5.52 10.53
CA PHE A 59 16.80 -4.50 11.43
C PHE A 59 18.08 -3.84 10.88
N ALA A 60 19.03 -4.62 10.39
CA ALA A 60 20.25 -4.11 9.77
C ALA A 60 19.97 -3.26 8.53
N TRP A 61 19.00 -3.66 7.71
CA TRP A 61 18.55 -2.88 6.55
C TRP A 61 17.93 -1.54 6.95
N ILE A 62 16.99 -1.53 7.92
CA ILE A 62 16.38 -0.30 8.46
C ILE A 62 17.47 0.65 9.01
N VAL A 63 18.40 0.13 9.82
CA VAL A 63 19.51 0.91 10.36
C VAL A 63 20.40 1.47 9.23
N GLY A 64 20.65 0.69 8.19
CA GLY A 64 21.40 1.12 7.01
C GLY A 64 20.73 2.28 6.27
N ILE A 65 19.42 2.20 6.04
CA ILE A 65 18.64 3.30 5.43
C ILE A 65 18.72 4.54 6.31
N ARG A 66 18.44 4.41 7.62
CA ARG A 66 18.48 5.55 8.54
C ARG A 66 19.85 6.23 8.52
N ARG A 67 20.94 5.47 8.54
CA ARG A 67 22.31 6.01 8.47
C ARG A 67 22.58 6.74 7.14
N LYS A 68 22.14 6.20 6.00
CA LYS A 68 22.27 6.88 4.70
C LYS A 68 21.57 8.24 4.68
N ILE A 69 20.36 8.32 5.22
CA ILE A 69 19.61 9.58 5.29
C ILE A 69 20.28 10.53 6.30
N HIS A 70 20.75 10.02 7.44
CA HIS A 70 21.41 10.83 8.48
C HIS A 70 22.73 11.44 8.03
N GLU A 71 23.52 10.70 7.24
CA GLU A 71 24.79 11.21 6.68
C GLU A 71 24.58 12.27 5.59
N ASN A 72 23.41 12.30 4.93
CA ASN A 72 23.05 13.22 3.85
C ASN A 72 21.67 13.86 4.10
N PRO A 73 21.52 14.66 5.18
CA PRO A 73 20.27 15.33 5.48
C PRO A 73 20.01 16.44 4.45
N GLU A 74 18.78 16.54 3.97
CA GLU A 74 18.34 17.55 3.01
C GLU A 74 17.23 18.40 3.63
N LEU A 75 17.17 19.69 3.30
CA LEU A 75 16.16 20.62 3.83
C LEU A 75 14.80 20.44 3.13
N GLY A 76 13.78 21.03 3.74
CA GLY A 76 12.43 21.06 3.18
C GLY A 76 12.39 21.50 1.71
N PHE A 77 11.76 20.70 0.85
CA PHE A 77 11.66 20.87 -0.61
C PHE A 77 12.96 20.64 -1.40
N GLU A 78 14.05 20.25 -0.74
CA GLU A 78 15.35 19.96 -1.36
C GLU A 78 15.75 18.48 -1.22
N GLU A 79 14.83 17.60 -0.81
CA GLU A 79 15.06 16.18 -0.46
C GLU A 79 15.20 15.26 -1.69
N PHE A 80 16.01 15.64 -2.67
CA PHE A 80 16.12 14.94 -3.94
C PHE A 80 16.77 13.55 -3.80
N GLU A 81 17.85 13.44 -3.04
CA GLU A 81 18.56 12.17 -2.82
C GLU A 81 17.80 11.26 -1.84
N THR A 82 17.14 11.84 -0.83
CA THR A 82 16.28 11.11 0.12
C THR A 82 15.04 10.56 -0.60
N SER A 83 14.37 11.38 -1.42
CA SER A 83 13.26 10.94 -2.27
C SER A 83 13.67 9.84 -3.25
N LYS A 84 14.86 9.96 -3.85
CA LYS A 84 15.43 8.93 -4.74
C LYS A 84 15.74 7.63 -4.00
N LEU A 85 16.27 7.69 -2.79
CA LEU A 85 16.48 6.52 -1.93
C LEU A 85 15.14 5.83 -1.62
N ILE A 86 14.12 6.58 -1.18
CA ILE A 86 12.78 6.04 -0.90
C ILE A 86 12.23 5.30 -2.12
N ARG A 87 12.27 5.92 -3.31
CA ARG A 87 11.81 5.29 -4.57
C ARG A 87 12.58 4.03 -4.91
N ALA A 88 13.90 4.00 -4.65
CA ALA A 88 14.71 2.82 -4.86
C ALA A 88 14.30 1.65 -3.95
N GLU A 89 14.00 1.93 -2.67
CA GLU A 89 13.54 0.91 -1.72
C GLU A 89 12.12 0.41 -2.07
N LEU A 90 11.22 1.29 -2.53
CA LEU A 90 9.85 0.89 -2.94
C LEU A 90 9.81 -0.07 -4.15
N ASN A 91 10.92 -0.21 -4.89
CA ASN A 91 11.03 -1.22 -5.96
C ASN A 91 10.90 -2.68 -5.47
N MET A 92 10.79 -2.92 -4.16
CA MET A 92 10.44 -4.19 -3.54
C MET A 92 9.02 -4.72 -3.88
N GLY A 93 8.34 -4.13 -4.86
CA GLY A 93 6.99 -4.50 -5.29
C GLY A 93 5.90 -3.55 -4.82
N ILE A 94 6.25 -2.34 -4.37
CA ILE A 94 5.30 -1.30 -3.98
C ILE A 94 5.20 -0.29 -5.13
N SER A 95 4.03 -0.21 -5.77
CA SER A 95 3.76 0.84 -6.76
C SER A 95 3.72 2.20 -6.07
N TYR A 96 4.25 3.25 -6.70
CA TYR A 96 4.25 4.59 -6.11
C TYR A 96 4.02 5.69 -7.15
N GLN A 97 3.56 6.84 -6.67
CA GLN A 97 3.43 8.09 -7.42
C GLN A 97 4.54 9.07 -7.01
N TYR A 98 5.17 9.67 -8.00
CA TYR A 98 6.19 10.72 -7.87
C TYR A 98 6.24 11.55 -9.18
N PRO A 99 6.48 12.88 -9.14
CA PRO A 99 6.62 13.69 -7.93
C PRO A 99 5.26 14.09 -7.33
N VAL A 100 5.22 14.23 -6.01
CA VAL A 100 4.10 14.83 -5.25
C VAL A 100 4.67 15.94 -4.39
N ALA A 101 4.23 17.19 -4.57
CA ALA A 101 4.85 18.35 -3.91
C ALA A 101 6.38 18.38 -4.08
N GLU A 102 6.83 18.24 -5.35
CA GLU A 102 8.24 18.28 -5.77
C GLU A 102 9.05 17.02 -5.41
N THR A 103 9.28 16.75 -4.13
CA THR A 103 10.12 15.62 -3.65
C THR A 103 9.30 14.46 -3.08
N GLY A 104 8.04 14.68 -2.70
CA GLY A 104 7.18 13.70 -2.05
C GLY A 104 6.87 12.46 -2.89
N VAL A 105 6.67 11.35 -2.18
CA VAL A 105 6.40 10.02 -2.74
C VAL A 105 5.17 9.42 -2.04
N VAL A 106 4.22 8.89 -2.81
CA VAL A 106 3.05 8.17 -2.28
C VAL A 106 3.08 6.73 -2.74
N GLY A 107 3.30 5.78 -1.81
CA GLY A 107 3.31 4.34 -2.07
C GLY A 107 1.94 3.69 -1.87
N PHE A 108 1.63 2.66 -2.66
CA PHE A 108 0.38 1.90 -2.62
C PHE A 108 0.67 0.41 -2.43
N LEU A 109 0.08 -0.18 -1.39
CA LEU A 109 0.17 -1.61 -1.08
C LEU A 109 -1.24 -2.13 -0.74
N GLY A 110 -1.66 -3.22 -1.39
CA GLY A 110 -2.97 -3.84 -1.17
C GLY A 110 -3.72 -4.13 -2.47
N SER A 111 -5.05 -4.19 -2.41
CA SER A 111 -5.91 -4.56 -3.56
C SER A 111 -6.06 -3.46 -4.62
N GLY A 112 -5.67 -2.22 -4.32
CA GLY A 112 -5.93 -1.06 -5.18
C GLY A 112 -7.38 -0.55 -5.15
N SER A 113 -8.21 -1.06 -4.23
CA SER A 113 -9.61 -0.66 -4.05
C SER A 113 -9.88 -0.20 -2.62
N ALA A 114 -10.90 0.63 -2.43
CA ALA A 114 -11.33 1.07 -1.10
C ALA A 114 -11.69 -0.13 -0.19
N PRO A 115 -11.59 0.02 1.15
CA PRO A 115 -11.16 1.21 1.89
C PRO A 115 -9.63 1.42 1.87
N PHE A 116 -9.20 2.68 1.91
CA PHE A 116 -7.80 3.06 2.00
C PHE A 116 -7.43 3.53 3.41
N VAL A 117 -6.27 3.09 3.89
CA VAL A 117 -5.64 3.56 5.14
C VAL A 117 -4.28 4.15 4.77
N ALA A 118 -3.95 5.32 5.31
CA ALA A 118 -2.68 6.00 5.05
C ALA A 118 -1.79 5.99 6.30
N ILE A 119 -0.50 5.77 6.08
CA ILE A 119 0.58 6.02 7.04
C ILE A 119 1.49 7.11 6.46
N ARG A 120 2.00 7.99 7.32
CA ARG A 120 2.78 9.17 6.90
C ARG A 120 4.09 9.24 7.69
N ALA A 121 5.17 9.54 6.98
CA ALA A 121 6.48 9.85 7.54
C ALA A 121 7.05 11.07 6.80
N ASP A 122 7.72 11.94 7.54
CA ASP A 122 8.40 13.13 7.01
C ASP A 122 9.87 12.82 6.72
N MET A 123 10.48 13.58 5.81
CA MET A 123 11.82 13.30 5.31
C MET A 123 12.78 14.50 5.36
N ASP A 124 12.28 15.70 5.68
CA ASP A 124 13.09 16.90 5.76
C ASP A 124 13.95 16.95 7.03
N ALA A 125 15.14 17.50 6.87
CA ALA A 125 16.06 17.82 7.94
C ALA A 125 15.92 19.29 8.35
N LEU A 126 16.64 19.67 9.42
CA LEU A 126 16.72 21.06 9.84
C LEU A 126 18.03 21.74 9.51
N PRO A 127 18.02 23.09 9.40
CA PRO A 127 19.22 23.91 9.28
C PRO A 127 19.92 24.08 10.64
N ILE A 128 20.41 22.99 11.22
CA ILE A 128 21.12 22.96 12.51
C ILE A 128 22.37 22.10 12.38
N GLN A 129 23.47 22.56 12.98
CA GLN A 129 24.71 21.81 13.08
C GLN A 129 24.59 20.61 14.03
N GLU A 130 24.99 19.43 13.55
CA GLU A 130 25.21 18.26 14.40
C GLU A 130 26.54 18.38 15.15
N ASN A 131 26.50 18.33 16.48
CA ASN A 131 27.67 18.53 17.35
C ASN A 131 28.26 17.20 17.84
N GLU A 132 27.48 16.13 17.75
CA GLU A 132 27.85 14.80 18.18
C GLU A 132 28.86 14.20 17.20
N GLU A 133 30.00 13.74 17.71
CA GLU A 133 31.02 13.05 16.91
C GLU A 133 30.77 11.54 16.95
N TRP A 134 30.33 10.99 15.82
CA TRP A 134 30.07 9.56 15.65
C TRP A 134 30.17 9.15 14.17
N GLU A 135 30.20 7.84 13.91
CA GLU A 135 30.52 7.27 12.59
C GLU A 135 29.62 7.74 11.44
N HIS A 136 28.33 7.99 11.72
CA HIS A 136 27.34 8.35 10.69
C HIS A 136 26.78 9.77 10.90
N LYS A 137 27.58 10.67 11.48
CA LYS A 137 27.28 12.10 11.56
C LYS A 137 26.98 12.66 10.17
N SER A 138 26.09 13.65 10.11
CA SER A 138 25.85 14.46 8.92
C SER A 138 27.17 14.94 8.30
N LYS A 139 27.28 14.75 6.98
CA LYS A 139 28.41 15.25 6.18
C LYS A 139 28.24 16.73 5.83
N PHE A 140 27.09 17.32 6.13
CA PHE A 140 26.76 18.71 5.88
C PHE A 140 26.82 19.47 7.21
N PRO A 141 27.65 20.51 7.33
CA PRO A 141 27.81 21.21 8.59
C PRO A 141 26.49 21.84 9.05
N ASP A 142 25.71 22.40 8.13
CA ASP A 142 24.55 23.21 8.51
C ASP A 142 23.23 22.42 8.56
N ALA A 143 23.24 21.09 8.49
CA ALA A 143 22.02 20.29 8.46
C ALA A 143 22.05 19.02 9.35
N ARG A 144 20.90 18.72 9.99
CA ARG A 144 20.72 17.59 10.92
C ARG A 144 19.30 17.02 10.89
N LEU A 145 19.15 15.69 10.98
CA LEU A 145 17.85 15.02 11.22
C LEU A 145 17.39 15.12 12.69
N TRP A 146 16.09 15.25 12.92
CA TRP A 146 15.46 15.37 14.25
C TRP A 146 15.46 14.11 15.13
N VAL A 147 16.00 12.97 14.67
CA VAL A 147 15.72 11.65 15.27
C VAL A 147 16.98 10.93 15.74
#